data_AF-A0A962UXE0-F1
#
_entry.id   AF-A0A962UXE0-F1
#
_cell.length_a   1.000
_cell.length_b   1.000
_cell.length_c   1.000
_cell.angle_alpha   90.00
_cell.angle_beta   90.00
_cell.angle_gamma   90.00
#
_symmetry.space_group_name_H-M   'P 1'
#
loop_
_entity.id
_entity.type
_entity.pdbx_description
1 polymer ?
#
loop_
_entity_poly.entity_id
_entity_poly.type
_entity_poly.pdbx_seq_one_letter_code
_entity_poly.pdbx_strand_id
1 'polypeptide(L)'
;MTIYNADVVIIGTGIAGNHIAFKLAGQGVNVLMLEAGQRISRGDAVEHFVRNTEKGPNSPYPTPDYAPFPQDSNTSTYYIQAGPDEFKGSYTRILGGTTWHWTGFADRLRPADFRMHSNYGVATDWPIDYDLLEP
;
A
#
# COMPACT_ATOMS: atom_id res chain seq x y z
N MET A 1 21.04 15.01 -19.74
CA MET A 1 20.13 15.14 -18.58
C MET A 1 18.73 15.14 -19.12
N THR A 2 17.91 14.16 -18.78
CA THR A 2 16.50 14.12 -19.20
C THR A 2 15.70 15.00 -18.27
N ILE A 3 14.98 15.98 -18.82
CA ILE A 3 14.05 16.82 -18.05
C ILE A 3 12.67 16.18 -18.17
N TYR A 4 12.06 15.89 -17.03
CA TYR A 4 10.67 15.43 -16.96
C TYR A 4 9.78 16.65 -16.66
N ASN A 5 8.75 16.86 -17.49
CA ASN A 5 7.68 17.81 -17.22
C ASN A 5 6.43 17.00 -16.86
N ALA A 6 5.71 17.42 -15.82
CA ALA A 6 4.45 16.81 -15.39
C ALA A 6 3.56 17.88 -14.75
N ASP A 7 2.25 17.74 -14.93
CA ASP A 7 1.24 18.57 -14.25
C ASP A 7 1.02 18.06 -12.82
N VAL A 8 1.08 16.72 -12.65
CA VAL A 8 0.88 16.04 -11.38
C VAL A 8 1.98 15.00 -11.18
N VAL A 9 2.55 14.97 -9.98
CA VAL A 9 3.51 13.95 -9.55
C VAL A 9 2.86 13.10 -8.46
N ILE A 10 2.82 11.77 -8.67
CA ILE A 10 2.30 10.80 -7.72
C ILE A 10 3.47 9.99 -7.16
N ILE A 11 3.61 9.99 -5.83
CA ILE A 11 4.64 9.24 -5.12
C ILE A 11 4.05 7.93 -4.61
N GLY A 12 4.52 6.82 -5.16
CA GLY A 12 4.04 5.48 -4.89
C GLY A 12 3.10 4.96 -5.98
N THR A 13 3.43 3.78 -6.50
CA THR A 13 2.67 3.09 -7.55
C THR A 13 1.84 1.94 -6.99
N GLY A 14 1.41 2.05 -5.73
CA GLY A 14 0.42 1.18 -5.14
C GLY A 14 -0.99 1.43 -5.70
N ILE A 15 -1.97 0.67 -5.22
CA ILE A 15 -3.36 0.75 -5.70
C ILE A 15 -3.95 2.17 -5.63
N ALA A 16 -3.72 2.90 -4.53
CA ALA A 16 -4.22 4.26 -4.35
C ALA A 16 -3.63 5.23 -5.40
N GLY A 17 -2.30 5.22 -5.57
CA GLY A 17 -1.61 6.06 -6.56
C GLY A 17 -2.02 5.70 -7.99
N ASN A 18 -2.13 4.41 -8.31
CA ASN A 18 -2.55 3.95 -9.63
C ASN A 18 -3.98 4.35 -9.98
N HIS A 19 -4.93 4.30 -9.04
CA HIS A 19 -6.30 4.74 -9.30
C HIS A 19 -6.37 6.23 -9.65
N ILE A 20 -5.64 7.07 -8.90
CA ILE A 20 -5.56 8.51 -9.18
C ILE A 20 -4.88 8.75 -10.54
N ALA A 21 -3.74 8.10 -10.78
CA ALA A 21 -2.99 8.22 -12.04
C ALA A 21 -3.85 7.82 -13.24
N PHE A 22 -4.54 6.67 -13.15
CA PHE A 22 -5.42 6.17 -14.19
C PHE A 22 -6.54 7.18 -14.52
N LYS A 23 -7.17 7.75 -13.50
CA LYS A 23 -8.24 8.73 -13.68
C LYS A 23 -7.74 10.01 -14.35
N LEU A 24 -6.63 10.57 -13.86
CA LEU A 24 -6.06 11.82 -14.37
C LEU A 24 -5.47 11.66 -15.77
N ALA A 25 -4.67 10.60 -16.00
CA ALA A 25 -4.08 10.32 -17.30
C ALA A 25 -5.17 10.02 -18.35
N GLY A 26 -6.26 9.34 -17.97
CA GLY A 26 -7.43 9.14 -18.83
C GLY A 26 -8.16 10.42 -19.21
N GLN A 27 -7.93 11.52 -18.49
CA GLN A 27 -8.42 12.86 -18.81
C GLN A 27 -7.37 13.73 -19.56
N GLY A 28 -6.23 13.14 -19.95
CA GLY A 28 -5.18 13.83 -20.69
C GLY A 28 -4.20 14.62 -19.82
N VAL A 29 -4.28 14.53 -18.48
CA VAL A 29 -3.31 15.16 -17.57
C VAL A 29 -1.96 14.47 -17.69
N ASN A 30 -0.88 15.24 -17.75
CA ASN A 30 0.47 14.68 -17.77
C ASN A 30 0.91 14.27 -16.36
N VAL A 31 0.84 12.97 -16.08
CA VAL A 31 1.11 12.40 -14.75
C VAL A 31 2.48 11.70 -14.73
N LEU A 32 3.35 12.12 -13.81
CA LEU A 32 4.57 11.39 -13.48
C LEU A 32 4.34 10.55 -12.23
N MET A 33 4.60 9.25 -12.32
CA MET A 33 4.57 8.34 -11.17
C MET A 33 5.99 7.96 -10.75
N LEU A 34 6.28 8.08 -9.46
CA LEU A 34 7.56 7.68 -8.86
C LEU A 34 7.33 6.47 -7.94
N GLU A 35 8.08 5.40 -8.15
CA GLU A 35 8.08 4.22 -7.29
C GLU A 35 9.44 4.08 -6.62
N ALA A 36 9.44 3.79 -5.33
CA ALA A 36 10.68 3.55 -4.61
C ALA A 36 11.26 2.17 -4.94
N GLY A 37 10.40 1.18 -5.15
CA GLY A 37 10.77 -0.20 -5.38
C GLY A 37 11.03 -0.59 -6.84
N GLN A 38 11.40 -1.84 -7.01
CA GLN A 38 11.62 -2.47 -8.31
C GLN A 38 10.32 -2.94 -8.97
N ARG A 39 10.35 -3.11 -10.29
CA ARG A 39 9.36 -3.88 -11.04
C ARG A 39 9.70 -5.37 -10.95
N ILE A 40 8.75 -6.19 -10.51
CA ILE A 40 8.88 -7.65 -10.43
C ILE A 40 7.80 -8.27 -11.31
N SER A 41 8.15 -9.32 -12.07
CA SER A 41 7.15 -10.05 -12.84
C SER A 41 6.38 -11.03 -11.94
N ARG A 42 5.16 -11.41 -12.35
CA ARG A 42 4.39 -12.42 -11.62
C ARG A 42 5.11 -13.76 -11.55
N GLY A 43 5.82 -14.14 -12.63
CA GLY A 43 6.61 -15.37 -12.67
C GLY A 43 7.73 -15.36 -11.63
N ASP A 44 8.54 -14.29 -11.63
CA ASP A 44 9.65 -14.15 -10.68
C ASP A 44 9.16 -14.18 -9.22
N ALA A 45 8.06 -13.49 -8.93
CA ALA A 45 7.47 -13.50 -7.58
C ALA A 45 7.10 -14.93 -7.14
N VAL A 46 6.45 -15.71 -8.02
CA VAL A 46 6.11 -17.11 -7.73
C VAL A 46 7.37 -17.95 -7.53
N GLU A 47 8.39 -17.80 -8.39
CA GLU A 47 9.65 -18.53 -8.26
C GLU A 47 10.39 -18.21 -6.96
N HIS A 48 10.47 -16.92 -6.60
CA HIS A 48 11.04 -16.48 -5.32
C HIS A 48 10.29 -17.09 -4.14
N PHE A 49 8.95 -17.03 -4.16
CA PHE A 49 8.13 -17.61 -3.12
C PHE A 49 8.40 -19.10 -2.96
N VAL A 50 8.44 -19.86 -4.06
CA VAL A 50 8.69 -21.32 -4.02
C VAL A 50 10.06 -21.63 -3.40
N ARG A 51 11.10 -20.88 -3.77
CA ARG A 51 12.47 -21.07 -3.29
C ARG A 51 12.73 -20.58 -1.87
N ASN A 52 11.95 -19.61 -1.39
CA ASN A 52 12.14 -19.04 -0.06
C ASN A 52 11.73 -20.06 1.03
N THR A 53 12.56 -20.23 2.06
CA THR A 53 12.22 -21.08 3.22
C THR A 53 11.17 -20.44 4.12
N GLU A 54 11.14 -19.12 4.15
CA GLU A 54 10.08 -18.33 4.77
C GLU A 54 8.87 -18.26 3.83
N LYS A 55 7.66 -18.48 4.37
CA LYS A 55 6.39 -18.48 3.63
C LYS A 55 5.45 -17.38 4.12
N GLY A 56 5.98 -16.18 4.25
CA GLY A 56 5.22 -14.99 4.61
C GLY A 56 4.80 -14.15 3.39
N PRO A 57 3.98 -13.11 3.59
CA PRO A 57 3.49 -12.29 2.51
C PRO A 57 4.57 -11.50 1.74
N ASN A 58 5.67 -11.09 2.38
CA ASN A 58 6.81 -10.43 1.74
C ASN A 58 7.88 -11.38 1.22
N SER A 59 7.84 -12.67 1.58
CA SER A 59 8.79 -13.68 1.09
C SER A 59 8.98 -13.79 -0.44
N PRO A 60 8.01 -13.44 -1.32
CA PRO A 60 8.21 -13.39 -2.77
C PRO A 60 9.05 -12.19 -3.27
N TYR A 61 9.25 -11.17 -2.44
CA TYR A 61 9.74 -9.85 -2.87
C TYR A 61 11.09 -9.52 -2.21
N PRO A 62 12.19 -9.56 -2.96
CA PRO A 62 13.49 -9.15 -2.45
C PRO A 62 13.50 -7.66 -2.13
N THR A 63 14.15 -7.32 -1.01
CA THR A 63 14.20 -5.95 -0.50
C THR A 63 15.52 -5.28 -0.90
N PRO A 64 15.48 -4.23 -1.73
CA PRO A 64 16.69 -3.50 -2.10
C PRO A 64 17.12 -2.50 -1.01
N ASP A 65 18.43 -2.28 -0.88
CA ASP A 65 19.02 -1.37 0.12
C ASP A 65 18.50 0.07 0.02
N TYR A 66 18.18 0.53 -1.19
CA TYR A 66 17.68 1.89 -1.43
C TYR A 66 16.17 2.04 -1.14
N ALA A 67 15.44 0.92 -1.05
CA ALA A 67 14.01 0.94 -0.75
C ALA A 67 13.62 -0.22 0.19
N PRO A 68 14.14 -0.23 1.43
CA PRO A 68 13.85 -1.29 2.37
C PRO A 68 12.38 -1.28 2.81
N PHE A 69 11.84 -2.45 3.11
CA PHE A 69 10.51 -2.66 3.67
C PHE A 69 10.54 -3.82 4.67
N PRO A 70 9.53 -3.99 5.55
CA PRO A 70 9.56 -4.98 6.62
C PRO A 70 9.73 -6.42 6.10
N GLN A 71 10.61 -7.19 6.72
CA GLN A 71 10.71 -8.63 6.46
C GLN A 71 9.75 -9.41 7.36
N ASP A 72 9.20 -10.51 6.84
CA ASP A 72 8.23 -11.33 7.57
C ASP A 72 8.83 -11.98 8.83
N SER A 73 10.12 -12.33 8.77
CA SER A 73 10.80 -13.09 9.84
C SER A 73 11.11 -12.27 11.07
N ASN A 74 11.34 -10.96 10.90
CA ASN A 74 11.63 -10.05 12.00
C ASN A 74 11.37 -8.59 11.59
N THR A 75 10.17 -8.09 11.89
CA THR A 75 9.77 -6.71 11.61
C THR A 75 10.56 -5.67 12.42
N SER A 76 11.16 -6.07 13.54
CA SER A 76 11.97 -5.18 14.40
C SER A 76 13.33 -4.83 13.79
N THR A 77 13.74 -5.52 12.71
CA THR A 77 14.91 -5.10 11.90
C THR A 77 14.63 -3.86 11.05
N TYR A 78 13.35 -3.54 10.84
CA TYR A 78 12.92 -2.44 9.99
C TYR A 78 12.26 -1.31 10.78
N TYR A 79 11.29 -1.64 11.65
CA TYR A 79 10.63 -0.64 12.48
C TYR A 79 11.40 -0.37 13.77
N ILE A 80 11.56 0.91 14.11
CA ILE A 80 11.92 1.32 15.46
C ILE A 80 10.61 1.45 16.25
N GLN A 81 10.44 0.60 17.26
CA GLN A 81 9.17 0.46 17.98
C GLN A 81 9.33 0.80 19.46
N ALA A 82 8.23 1.21 20.09
CA ALA A 82 8.17 1.55 21.52
C ALA A 82 6.81 1.15 22.10
N GLY A 83 6.76 1.02 23.42
CA GLY A 83 5.56 0.56 24.13
C GLY A 83 5.54 -0.95 24.37
N PRO A 84 4.53 -1.45 25.09
CA PRO A 84 4.43 -2.87 25.44
C PRO A 84 3.97 -3.76 24.27
N ASP A 85 3.32 -3.19 23.26
CA ASP A 85 2.76 -3.91 22.12
C ASP A 85 3.55 -3.64 20.85
N GLU A 86 4.00 -4.69 20.16
CA GLU A 86 4.68 -4.58 18.88
C GLU A 86 3.68 -4.45 17.73
N PHE A 87 3.92 -3.49 16.83
CA PHE A 87 3.26 -3.39 15.54
C PHE A 87 3.80 -4.45 14.58
N LYS A 88 2.91 -5.34 14.14
CA LYS A 88 3.23 -6.47 13.24
C LYS A 88 2.76 -6.24 11.80
N GLY A 89 2.35 -5.02 11.46
CA GLY A 89 1.88 -4.70 10.12
C GLY A 89 3.00 -4.70 9.10
N SER A 90 2.71 -5.18 7.90
CA SER A 90 3.67 -5.30 6.80
C SER A 90 3.20 -4.53 5.55
N TYR A 91 4.16 -4.15 4.73
CA TYR A 91 3.93 -3.56 3.41
C TYR A 91 5.09 -3.89 2.47
N THR A 92 4.88 -3.71 1.16
CA THR A 92 5.92 -3.93 0.15
C THR A 92 6.18 -2.65 -0.64
N ARG A 93 7.46 -2.36 -0.92
CA ARG A 93 7.88 -1.28 -1.83
C ARG A 93 8.32 -1.90 -3.15
N ILE A 94 7.36 -2.08 -4.06
CA ILE A 94 7.54 -2.55 -5.45
C ILE A 94 6.50 -1.87 -6.33
N LEU A 95 6.68 -1.93 -7.66
CA LEU A 95 5.64 -1.52 -8.59
C LEU A 95 4.33 -2.27 -8.31
N GLY A 96 3.26 -1.57 -7.93
CA GLY A 96 1.98 -2.14 -7.52
C GLY A 96 1.76 -2.22 -6.00
N GLY A 97 2.82 -2.12 -5.19
CA GLY A 97 2.76 -2.05 -3.73
C GLY A 97 2.16 -3.28 -3.03
N THR A 98 1.67 -3.08 -1.80
CA THR A 98 1.17 -4.12 -0.88
C THR A 98 0.02 -4.97 -1.44
N THR A 99 -0.73 -4.50 -2.45
CA THR A 99 -1.79 -5.30 -3.10
C THR A 99 -1.26 -6.51 -3.88
N TRP A 100 0.05 -6.68 -4.00
CA TRP A 100 0.66 -7.89 -4.52
C TRP A 100 0.52 -9.12 -3.59
N HIS A 101 0.36 -8.91 -2.28
CA HIS A 101 0.28 -10.01 -1.30
C HIS A 101 -0.88 -9.87 -0.32
N TRP A 102 -1.80 -8.95 -0.60
CA TRP A 102 -3.07 -8.88 0.13
C TRP A 102 -3.90 -10.15 -0.09
N THR A 103 -4.84 -10.40 0.81
CA THR A 103 -5.72 -11.58 0.75
C THR A 103 -6.98 -11.35 -0.08
N GLY A 104 -7.16 -10.16 -0.66
CA GLY A 104 -8.31 -9.83 -1.50
C GLY A 104 -9.63 -9.58 -0.76
N PHE A 105 -9.61 -9.43 0.57
CA PHE A 105 -10.80 -9.00 1.31
C PHE A 105 -11.11 -7.53 0.98
N ALA A 106 -12.33 -7.26 0.52
CA ALA A 106 -12.76 -5.98 -0.01
C ALA A 106 -14.12 -5.55 0.58
N ASP A 107 -14.21 -5.57 1.91
CA ASP A 107 -15.43 -5.20 2.63
C ASP A 107 -15.62 -3.69 2.65
N ARG A 108 -16.88 -3.25 2.57
CA ARG A 108 -17.26 -1.85 2.83
C ARG A 108 -17.36 -1.63 4.34
N LEU A 109 -16.99 -0.43 4.79
CA LEU A 109 -17.38 0.06 6.12
C LEU A 109 -18.91 0.09 6.24
N ARG A 110 -19.41 0.10 7.47
CA ARG A 110 -20.86 0.28 7.77
C ARG A 110 -21.15 1.76 8.01
N PRO A 111 -22.40 2.23 7.80
CA PRO A 111 -22.77 3.61 8.12
C PRO A 111 -22.44 4.04 9.56
N ALA A 112 -22.56 3.12 10.52
CA ALA A 112 -22.23 3.37 11.92
C ALA A 112 -20.74 3.68 12.15
N ASP A 113 -19.84 3.14 11.31
CA ASP A 113 -18.39 3.34 11.43
C ASP A 113 -17.99 4.80 11.14
N PHE A 114 -18.84 5.57 10.44
CA PHE A 114 -18.61 7.00 10.17
C PHE A 114 -19.03 7.89 11.36
N ARG A 115 -19.81 7.36 12.30
CA ARG A 115 -20.43 8.11 13.41
C ARG A 115 -20.18 7.46 14.77
N MET A 116 -18.96 6.94 14.98
CA MET A 116 -18.59 6.19 16.18
C MET A 116 -18.72 7.00 17.47
N HIS A 117 -18.36 8.29 17.44
CA HIS A 117 -18.45 9.16 18.60
C HIS A 117 -19.91 9.51 18.89
N SER A 118 -20.67 9.95 17.87
CA SER A 118 -22.07 10.34 18.06
C SER A 118 -22.97 9.16 18.49
N ASN A 119 -22.74 7.97 17.95
CA ASN A 119 -23.58 6.79 18.25
C ASN A 119 -23.16 6.05 19.53
N TYR A 120 -21.87 6.00 19.82
CA TYR A 120 -21.33 5.10 20.85
C TYR A 120 -20.40 5.79 21.86
N GLY A 121 -20.10 7.08 21.70
CA GLY A 121 -19.22 7.83 22.61
C GLY A 121 -17.75 7.42 22.57
N VAL A 122 -17.31 6.74 21.51
CA VAL A 122 -15.92 6.28 21.33
C VAL A 122 -15.33 6.73 19.99
N ALA A 123 -14.00 6.84 19.92
CA ALA A 123 -13.28 7.33 18.74
C ALA A 123 -13.78 8.71 18.26
N THR A 124 -13.68 8.98 16.96
CA THR A 124 -14.06 10.26 16.34
C THR A 124 -15.01 10.00 15.18
N ASP A 125 -15.94 10.93 14.94
CA ASP A 125 -16.78 10.91 13.74
C ASP A 125 -15.98 11.35 12.51
N TRP A 126 -16.23 10.70 11.37
CA TRP A 126 -15.68 11.13 10.10
C TRP A 126 -16.34 12.46 9.66
N PRO A 127 -15.63 13.32 8.93
CA PRO A 127 -16.19 14.57 8.40
C PRO A 127 -17.10 14.36 7.18
N ILE A 128 -17.38 13.10 6.81
CA ILE A 128 -18.21 12.67 5.69
C ILE A 128 -19.09 11.50 6.13
N ASP A 129 -20.19 11.28 5.42
CA ASP A 129 -21.09 10.15 5.65
C ASP A 129 -20.84 9.00 4.68
N TYR A 130 -21.33 7.81 5.04
CA TYR A 130 -21.25 6.61 4.20
C TYR A 130 -21.83 6.84 2.80
N ASP A 131 -22.95 7.55 2.70
CA ASP A 131 -23.65 7.81 1.44
C ASP A 131 -22.80 8.62 0.45
N LEU A 132 -21.76 9.32 0.91
CA LEU A 132 -20.80 9.98 0.03
C LEU A 132 -19.88 8.99 -0.70
N LEU A 133 -19.57 7.85 -0.07
CA LEU A 133 -18.62 6.84 -0.58
C LEU A 133 -19.31 5.60 -1.18
N GLU A 134 -20.62 5.47 -1.03
CA GLU A 134 -21.42 4.35 -1.53
C GLU A 134 -21.42 4.23 -3.07
N PRO A 135 -21.60 5.33 -3.84
CA PRO A 135 -21.62 5.29 -5.30
C PRO A 135 -20.26 4.89 -5.90
#